data_AF-A0A7C4R457-F1
#
_entry.id   AF-A0A7C4R457-F1
#
_cell.length_a   1.000
_cell.length_b   1.000
_cell.length_c   1.000
_cell.angle_alpha   90.00
_cell.angle_beta   90.00
_cell.angle_gamma   90.00
#
_symmetry.space_group_name_H-M   'P 1'
#
loop_
_entity.id
_entity.type
_entity.pdbx_description
1 polymer ?
#
loop_
_entity_poly.entity_id
_entity_poly.type
_entity_poly.pdbx_seq_one_letter_code
_entity_poly.pdbx_strand_id
1 'polypeptide(L)'
;MKHMPNVVLLDVEVASWIDDALTKEARAVIRIPKGFGNNLSKGLRGEVELYVVVKSLSVSEGGVQSAVSELLNRFSRALSTVIISTHAPSLDASNVLNPLIVESRTVFKGEVVDVLPERFISSAIGQSLMMPIMMLIIMVLASQTALVSIAIEKEEKTLETLLTLPLKRVTVLWGKLVGSAVVAASRSARFP
;
A
#
# COMPACT_ATOMS: atom_id res chain seq x y z
N MET A 1 -27.22 -26.51 8.21
CA MET A 1 -26.08 -25.56 8.27
C MET A 1 -24.80 -26.33 7.96
N LYS A 2 -24.24 -26.16 6.75
CA LYS A 2 -23.04 -26.92 6.32
C LYS A 2 -21.82 -26.12 6.73
N HIS A 3 -21.19 -26.49 7.84
CA HIS A 3 -19.92 -25.88 8.27
C HIS A 3 -18.83 -26.26 7.27
N MET A 4 -18.43 -25.30 6.44
CA MET A 4 -17.12 -25.30 5.80
C MET A 4 -16.15 -24.58 6.75
N PRO A 5 -15.00 -25.17 7.13
CA PRO A 5 -14.05 -24.49 8.00
C PRO A 5 -13.62 -23.17 7.34
N ASN A 6 -13.68 -22.07 8.10
CA ASN A 6 -13.29 -20.71 7.70
C ASN A 6 -14.20 -19.98 6.68
N VAL A 7 -15.41 -20.49 6.40
CA VAL A 7 -16.40 -19.77 5.57
C VAL A 7 -17.62 -19.43 6.43
N VAL A 8 -17.87 -18.13 6.61
CA VAL A 8 -19.07 -17.61 7.29
C VAL A 8 -20.01 -17.04 6.24
N LEU A 9 -21.23 -17.58 6.18
CA LEU A 9 -22.29 -17.03 5.36
C LEU A 9 -22.95 -15.87 6.12
N LEU A 10 -23.05 -14.71 5.46
CA LEU A 10 -23.77 -13.54 5.95
C LEU A 10 -24.99 -13.32 5.04
N ASP A 11 -26.18 -13.28 5.61
CA ASP A 11 -27.39 -12.92 4.88
C ASP A 11 -27.45 -11.39 4.69
N VAL A 12 -27.72 -10.95 3.46
CA VAL A 12 -27.47 -9.59 2.95
C VAL A 12 -28.62 -8.61 3.27
N GLU A 13 -29.50 -8.91 4.22
CA GLU A 13 -30.57 -7.97 4.63
C GLU A 13 -30.08 -6.85 5.57
N VAL A 14 -28.80 -6.84 5.94
CA VAL A 14 -28.27 -5.88 6.91
C VAL A 14 -27.53 -4.74 6.21
N ALA A 15 -28.01 -3.52 6.44
CA ALA A 15 -27.35 -2.27 6.04
C ALA A 15 -25.91 -2.11 6.58
N SER A 16 -25.43 -3.05 7.42
CA SER A 16 -24.12 -3.05 8.08
C SER A 16 -23.38 -4.39 7.95
N TRP A 17 -23.45 -5.07 6.79
CA TRP A 17 -22.69 -6.31 6.55
C TRP A 17 -21.17 -6.16 6.78
N ILE A 18 -20.66 -4.92 6.67
CA ILE A 18 -19.27 -4.58 6.99
C ILE A 18 -19.00 -4.75 8.48
N ASP A 19 -19.88 -4.22 9.35
CA ASP A 19 -19.72 -4.32 10.81
C ASP A 19 -19.83 -5.77 11.28
N ASP A 20 -20.73 -6.55 10.68
CA ASP A 20 -20.85 -7.99 10.95
C ASP A 20 -19.61 -8.76 10.49
N ALA A 21 -19.06 -8.43 9.32
CA ALA A 21 -17.84 -9.03 8.82
C ALA A 21 -16.64 -8.69 9.71
N LEU A 22 -16.56 -7.45 10.21
CA LEU A 22 -15.52 -7.00 11.14
C LEU A 22 -15.66 -7.68 12.51
N THR A 23 -16.88 -7.78 13.05
CA THR A 23 -17.18 -8.43 14.35
C THR A 23 -16.84 -9.91 14.32
N LYS A 24 -17.06 -10.59 13.18
CA LYS A 24 -16.73 -12.01 13.00
C LYS A 24 -15.28 -12.24 12.53
N GLU A 25 -14.46 -11.19 12.54
CA GLU A 25 -13.06 -11.21 12.09
C GLU A 25 -12.84 -11.79 10.68
N ALA A 26 -13.81 -11.60 9.79
CA ALA A 26 -13.70 -12.07 8.42
C ALA A 26 -12.53 -11.38 7.71
N ARG A 27 -11.72 -12.17 6.99
CA ARG A 27 -10.60 -11.65 6.19
C ARG A 27 -11.01 -11.27 4.77
N ALA A 28 -12.11 -11.84 4.28
CA ALA A 28 -12.68 -11.52 2.99
C ALA A 28 -14.19 -11.78 3.00
N VAL A 29 -14.94 -10.97 2.24
CA VAL A 29 -16.38 -11.09 2.02
C VAL A 29 -16.62 -11.17 0.53
N ILE A 30 -17.38 -12.18 0.12
CA ILE A 30 -17.78 -12.37 -1.28
C ILE A 30 -19.26 -12.03 -1.36
N ARG A 31 -19.60 -11.00 -2.13
CA ARG A 31 -20.97 -10.59 -2.39
C ARG A 31 -21.38 -11.05 -3.78
N ILE A 32 -22.46 -11.83 -3.80
CA ILE A 32 -23.08 -12.33 -5.03
C ILE A 32 -24.30 -11.45 -5.33
N PRO A 33 -24.29 -10.65 -6.40
CA PRO A 33 -25.39 -9.77 -6.75
C PRO A 33 -26.63 -10.57 -7.21
N LYS A 34 -27.80 -9.95 -7.04
CA LYS A 34 -29.06 -10.49 -7.57
C LYS A 34 -28.94 -10.63 -9.09
N GLY A 35 -29.29 -11.80 -9.62
CA GLY A 35 -29.20 -12.08 -11.05
C GLY A 35 -28.00 -12.92 -11.48
N PHE A 36 -27.05 -13.22 -10.58
CA PHE A 36 -25.91 -14.11 -10.84
C PHE A 36 -26.32 -15.41 -11.53
N GLY A 37 -27.21 -16.19 -10.90
CA GLY A 37 -27.66 -17.48 -11.47
C GLY A 37 -28.36 -17.34 -12.83
N ASN A 38 -29.19 -16.30 -13.01
CA ASN A 38 -29.90 -16.05 -14.26
C ASN A 38 -28.95 -15.71 -15.42
N ASN A 39 -27.90 -14.94 -15.14
CA ASN A 39 -26.87 -14.60 -16.12
C ASN A 39 -26.11 -15.85 -16.55
N LEU A 40 -25.68 -16.67 -15.59
CA LEU A 40 -24.99 -17.93 -15.89
C LEU A 40 -25.84 -18.90 -16.71
N SER A 41 -27.13 -19.04 -16.38
CA SER A 41 -28.05 -19.90 -17.14
C SER A 41 -28.28 -19.42 -18.57
N LYS A 42 -28.13 -18.12 -18.84
CA LYS A 42 -28.22 -17.53 -20.18
C LYS A 42 -26.89 -17.53 -20.94
N GLY A 43 -25.84 -18.11 -20.36
CA GLY A 43 -24.48 -18.08 -20.92
C GLY A 43 -23.80 -16.71 -20.88
N LEU A 44 -24.30 -15.81 -20.03
CA LEU A 44 -23.67 -14.54 -19.71
C LEU A 44 -22.75 -14.73 -18.49
N ARG A 45 -21.79 -13.82 -18.33
CA ARG A 45 -20.87 -13.85 -17.19
C ARG A 45 -21.59 -13.46 -15.90
N GLY A 46 -21.26 -14.15 -14.81
CA GLY A 46 -21.71 -13.82 -13.46
C GLY A 46 -20.75 -12.84 -12.80
N GLU A 47 -21.27 -11.74 -12.30
CA GLU A 47 -20.51 -10.76 -11.53
C GLU A 47 -20.41 -11.20 -10.06
N VAL A 48 -19.24 -11.00 -9.45
CA VAL A 48 -18.96 -11.28 -8.04
C VAL A 48 -18.13 -10.12 -7.50
N GLU A 49 -18.58 -9.54 -6.40
CA GLU A 49 -17.83 -8.51 -5.69
C GLU A 49 -17.04 -9.17 -4.55
N LEU A 50 -15.74 -8.90 -4.47
CA LEU A 50 -14.84 -9.36 -3.44
C LEU A 50 -14.39 -8.17 -2.60
N TYR A 51 -14.62 -8.24 -1.29
CA TYR A 51 -14.17 -7.25 -0.33
C TYR A 51 -13.13 -7.90 0.59
N VAL A 52 -11.88 -7.44 0.55
CA VAL A 52 -10.81 -7.98 1.40
C VAL A 52 -10.56 -7.03 2.55
N VAL A 53 -10.63 -7.55 3.77
CA VAL A 53 -10.40 -6.76 4.99
C VAL A 53 -8.91 -6.72 5.28
N VAL A 54 -8.31 -5.53 5.23
CA VAL A 54 -6.90 -5.31 5.56
C VAL A 54 -6.81 -4.79 6.98
N LYS A 55 -6.31 -5.62 7.91
CA LYS A 55 -6.19 -5.23 9.33
C LYS A 55 -4.94 -4.39 9.60
N SER A 56 -3.85 -4.67 8.89
CA SER A 56 -2.57 -3.97 9.05
C SER A 56 -1.86 -3.76 7.72
N LEU A 57 -1.01 -2.73 7.65
CA LEU A 57 -0.15 -2.46 6.50
C LEU A 57 1.09 -3.38 6.48
N SER A 58 0.87 -4.68 6.64
CA SER A 58 1.93 -5.69 6.65
C SER A 58 1.93 -6.50 5.36
N VAL A 59 3.11 -6.96 4.94
CA VAL A 59 3.28 -7.79 3.74
C VAL A 59 2.45 -9.09 3.83
N SER A 60 2.23 -9.60 5.05
CA SER A 60 1.41 -10.80 5.30
C SER A 60 -0.08 -10.63 4.94
N GLU A 61 -0.61 -9.40 4.98
CA GLU A 61 -2.03 -9.14 4.70
C GLU A 61 -2.32 -9.14 3.19
N GLY A 62 -1.30 -8.93 2.34
CA GLY A 62 -1.45 -8.98 0.88
C GLY A 62 -1.82 -10.38 0.36
N GLY A 63 -1.41 -11.44 1.04
CA GLY A 63 -1.64 -12.83 0.59
C GLY A 63 -3.09 -13.31 0.68
N VAL A 64 -3.95 -12.62 1.45
CA VAL A 64 -5.37 -12.98 1.61
C VAL A 64 -6.10 -12.87 0.27
N GLN A 65 -5.87 -11.78 -0.47
CA GLN A 65 -6.50 -11.56 -1.76
C GLN A 65 -6.13 -12.64 -2.77
N SER A 66 -4.86 -13.04 -2.82
CA SER A 66 -4.38 -14.06 -3.75
C SER A 66 -4.99 -15.42 -3.44
N ALA A 67 -5.12 -15.77 -2.15
CA ALA A 67 -5.77 -17.01 -1.72
C ALA A 67 -7.26 -17.06 -2.12
N VAL A 68 -8.00 -15.96 -1.97
CA VAL A 68 -9.42 -15.91 -2.36
C VAL A 68 -9.58 -15.89 -3.89
N SER A 69 -8.69 -15.20 -4.61
CA SER A 69 -8.67 -15.19 -6.07
C SER A 69 -8.44 -16.60 -6.65
N GLU A 70 -7.54 -17.38 -6.04
CA GLU A 70 -7.28 -18.77 -6.43
C GLU A 70 -8.52 -19.66 -6.20
N LEU A 71 -9.23 -19.47 -5.08
CA LEU A 71 -10.49 -20.16 -4.82
C LEU A 71 -11.56 -19.81 -5.87
N LEU A 72 -11.72 -18.52 -6.18
CA LEU A 72 -12.66 -18.05 -7.20
C LEU A 72 -12.30 -18.57 -8.60
N ASN A 73 -11.02 -18.65 -8.93
CA ASN A 73 -10.56 -19.24 -10.19
C ASN A 73 -10.89 -20.74 -10.29
N ARG A 74 -10.73 -21.50 -9.20
CA ARG A 74 -11.13 -22.91 -9.17
C ARG A 74 -12.63 -23.08 -9.34
N PHE A 75 -13.40 -22.23 -8.67
CA PHE A 75 -14.85 -22.18 -8.81
C PHE A 75 -15.26 -21.83 -10.25
N SER A 76 -14.62 -20.83 -10.86
CA SER A 76 -14.81 -20.43 -12.26
C SER A 76 -14.63 -21.62 -13.20
N ARG A 77 -13.52 -22.36 -13.05
CA ARG A 77 -13.24 -23.55 -13.87
C ARG A 77 -14.29 -24.65 -13.68
N ALA A 78 -14.72 -24.90 -12.44
CA ALA A 78 -15.77 -25.87 -12.17
C ALA A 78 -17.10 -25.48 -12.83
N LEU A 79 -17.46 -24.19 -12.78
CA LEU A 79 -18.63 -23.66 -13.47
C LEU A 79 -18.51 -23.81 -14.98
N SER A 80 -17.34 -23.52 -15.57
CA SER A 80 -17.08 -23.76 -16.99
C SER A 80 -17.36 -25.21 -17.38
N THR A 81 -16.86 -26.18 -16.62
CA THR A 81 -17.09 -27.61 -16.88
C THR A 81 -18.58 -27.97 -16.83
N VAL A 82 -19.32 -27.43 -15.88
CA VAL A 82 -20.78 -27.65 -15.75
C VAL A 82 -21.54 -27.01 -16.92
N ILE A 83 -21.18 -25.80 -17.33
CA ILE A 83 -21.82 -25.11 -18.46
C ILE A 83 -21.56 -25.85 -19.77
N ILE A 84 -20.32 -26.29 -20.02
CA ILE A 84 -19.93 -27.07 -21.21
C ILE A 84 -20.73 -28.37 -21.29
N SER A 85 -20.79 -29.12 -20.18
CA SER A 85 -21.49 -30.40 -20.14
C SER A 85 -23.01 -30.29 -20.30
N THR A 86 -23.59 -29.14 -19.96
CA THR A 86 -25.06 -28.95 -19.97
C THR A 86 -25.56 -28.25 -21.24
N HIS A 87 -24.75 -27.41 -21.91
CA HIS A 87 -25.24 -26.48 -22.96
C HIS A 87 -24.47 -26.52 -24.30
N ALA A 88 -23.57 -27.46 -24.55
CA ALA A 88 -22.82 -27.51 -25.82
C ALA A 88 -23.76 -27.82 -27.01
N PRO A 89 -23.87 -26.96 -28.06
CA PRO A 89 -22.90 -25.98 -28.58
C PRO A 89 -23.43 -24.52 -28.72
N SER A 90 -24.52 -24.15 -28.03
CA SER A 90 -25.24 -22.89 -28.29
C SER A 90 -24.67 -21.64 -27.61
N LEU A 91 -23.61 -21.77 -26.81
CA LEU A 91 -23.06 -20.69 -25.98
C LEU A 91 -21.69 -20.22 -26.46
N ASP A 92 -21.43 -18.92 -26.25
CA ASP A 92 -20.17 -18.27 -26.61
C ASP A 92 -18.99 -18.84 -25.81
N ALA A 93 -17.99 -19.38 -26.52
CA ALA A 93 -16.80 -19.99 -25.94
C ALA A 93 -16.05 -19.04 -24.98
N SER A 94 -16.07 -17.73 -25.23
CA SER A 94 -15.41 -16.73 -24.39
C SER A 94 -16.05 -16.59 -23.01
N ASN A 95 -17.38 -16.71 -22.91
CA ASN A 95 -18.12 -16.63 -21.65
C ASN A 95 -18.08 -17.95 -20.89
N VAL A 96 -17.98 -19.06 -21.61
CA VAL A 96 -17.85 -20.39 -21.02
C VAL A 96 -16.46 -20.61 -20.41
N LEU A 97 -15.40 -20.11 -21.05
CA LEU A 97 -14.04 -20.21 -20.52
C LEU A 97 -13.78 -19.31 -19.31
N ASN A 98 -14.48 -18.17 -19.23
CA ASN A 98 -14.39 -17.23 -18.12
C ASN A 98 -15.80 -16.80 -17.65
N PRO A 99 -16.50 -17.66 -16.89
CA PRO A 99 -17.88 -17.42 -16.48
C PRO A 99 -18.02 -16.38 -15.36
N LEU A 100 -16.92 -15.96 -14.73
CA LEU A 100 -16.93 -15.05 -13.59
C LEU A 100 -16.19 -13.74 -13.89
N ILE A 101 -16.80 -12.63 -13.50
CA ILE A 101 -16.16 -11.32 -13.38
C ILE A 101 -16.00 -11.05 -11.89
N VAL A 102 -14.77 -10.85 -11.43
CA VAL A 102 -14.46 -10.59 -10.02
C VAL A 102 -14.01 -9.15 -9.86
N GLU A 103 -14.81 -8.33 -9.19
CA GLU A 103 -14.44 -6.98 -8.79
C GLU A 103 -13.89 -6.99 -7.38
N SER A 104 -12.61 -6.67 -7.19
CA SER A 104 -11.95 -6.71 -5.88
C SER A 104 -11.79 -5.30 -5.29
N ARG A 105 -12.27 -5.12 -4.06
CA ARG A 105 -12.23 -3.88 -3.27
C ARG A 105 -11.56 -4.14 -1.92
N THR A 106 -10.95 -3.11 -1.35
CA THR A 106 -10.29 -3.18 -0.04
C THR A 106 -11.19 -2.58 1.03
N VAL A 107 -11.27 -3.21 2.20
CA VAL A 107 -11.87 -2.62 3.40
C VAL A 107 -10.76 -2.31 4.39
N PHE A 108 -10.57 -1.03 4.71
CA PHE A 108 -9.57 -0.57 5.67
C PHE A 108 -10.24 0.28 6.74
N LYS A 109 -10.08 -0.09 8.02
CA LYS A 109 -10.69 0.61 9.16
C LYS A 109 -12.21 0.83 9.05
N GLY A 110 -12.93 -0.09 8.41
CA GLY A 110 -14.38 -0.01 8.23
C GLY A 110 -14.84 0.79 7.00
N GLU A 111 -13.91 1.40 6.25
CA GLU A 111 -14.23 2.09 5.00
C GLU A 111 -13.86 1.22 3.78
N VAL A 112 -14.72 1.27 2.76
CA VAL A 112 -14.48 0.60 1.48
C VAL A 112 -13.66 1.53 0.60
N VAL A 113 -12.49 1.07 0.18
CA VAL A 113 -11.60 1.74 -0.77
C VAL A 113 -11.57 0.93 -2.06
N ASP A 114 -11.85 1.59 -3.18
CA ASP A 114 -11.94 0.97 -4.51
C ASP A 114 -10.55 0.75 -5.13
N VAL A 115 -9.74 -0.03 -4.44
CA VAL A 115 -8.38 -0.39 -4.83
C VAL A 115 -8.13 -1.83 -4.43
N LEU A 116 -7.24 -2.51 -5.17
CA LEU A 116 -6.81 -3.85 -4.78
C LEU A 116 -5.94 -3.79 -3.51
N PRO A 117 -6.14 -4.72 -2.55
CA PRO A 117 -5.34 -4.80 -1.32
C PRO A 117 -3.83 -4.71 -1.52
N GLU A 118 -3.30 -5.41 -2.52
CA GLU A 118 -1.86 -5.39 -2.83
C GLU A 118 -1.35 -3.98 -3.19
N ARG A 119 -2.12 -3.23 -3.99
CA ARG A 119 -1.78 -1.86 -4.39
C ARG A 119 -1.93 -0.88 -3.23
N PHE A 120 -2.95 -1.08 -2.41
CA PHE A 120 -3.18 -0.27 -1.21
C PHE A 120 -2.02 -0.42 -0.21
N ILE A 121 -1.65 -1.66 0.13
CA ILE A 121 -0.59 -1.95 1.09
C ILE A 121 0.77 -1.47 0.56
N SER A 122 1.09 -1.75 -0.70
CA SER A 122 2.37 -1.32 -1.29
C SER A 122 2.53 0.21 -1.34
N SER A 123 1.46 0.93 -1.68
CA SER A 123 1.46 2.40 -1.67
C SER A 123 1.66 2.96 -0.26
N ALA A 124 0.95 2.41 0.73
CA ALA A 124 1.03 2.86 2.11
C ALA A 124 2.40 2.56 2.75
N ILE A 125 3.00 1.39 2.47
CA ILE A 125 4.36 1.05 2.91
C ILE A 125 5.38 2.01 2.27
N GLY A 126 5.25 2.28 0.97
CA GLY A 126 6.13 3.23 0.27
C GLY A 126 6.12 4.62 0.89
N GLN A 127 4.94 5.12 1.27
CA GLN A 127 4.81 6.40 1.98
C GLN A 127 5.42 6.36 3.39
N SER A 128 5.21 5.27 4.13
CA SER A 128 5.70 5.15 5.50
C SER A 128 7.23 5.07 5.58
N LEU A 129 7.89 4.44 4.61
CA LEU A 129 9.35 4.30 4.59
C LEU A 129 10.07 5.55 4.04
N MET A 130 9.35 6.42 3.33
CA MET A 130 9.96 7.60 2.72
C MET A 130 10.49 8.58 3.77
N MET A 131 9.79 8.75 4.90
CA MET A 131 10.21 9.66 5.98
C MET A 131 11.56 9.26 6.62
N PRO A 132 11.76 8.00 7.11
CA PRO A 132 13.06 7.56 7.62
C PRO A 132 14.19 7.64 6.60
N ILE A 133 13.93 7.27 5.34
CA ILE A 133 14.95 7.29 4.28
C ILE A 133 15.43 8.72 4.02
N MET A 134 14.51 9.68 3.95
CA MET A 134 14.88 11.10 3.80
C MET A 134 15.75 11.58 4.96
N MET A 135 15.43 11.17 6.19
CA MET A 135 16.22 11.51 7.37
C MET A 135 17.64 10.95 7.28
N LEU A 136 17.78 9.69 6.85
CA LEU A 136 19.07 9.05 6.62
C LEU A 136 19.90 9.80 5.55
N ILE A 137 19.27 10.15 4.43
CA ILE A 137 19.92 10.89 3.34
C ILE A 137 20.43 12.24 3.84
N ILE A 138 19.62 13.00 4.58
CA ILE A 138 20.03 14.29 5.14
C ILE A 138 21.21 14.11 6.10
N MET A 139 21.19 13.08 6.94
CA MET A 139 22.27 12.78 7.88
C MET A 139 23.59 12.48 7.17
N VAL A 140 23.53 11.67 6.11
CA VAL A 140 24.70 11.34 5.28
C VAL A 140 25.23 12.58 4.57
N LEU A 141 24.36 13.39 3.97
CA LEU A 141 24.75 14.63 3.29
C LEU A 141 25.39 15.63 4.27
N ALA A 142 24.82 15.79 5.47
CA ALA A 142 25.39 16.64 6.51
C ALA A 142 26.80 16.18 6.89
N SER A 143 27.01 14.87 7.09
CA SER A 143 28.34 14.32 7.37
C SER A 143 29.33 14.58 6.23
N GLN A 144 28.90 14.46 4.97
CA GLN A 144 29.75 14.74 3.81
C GLN A 144 30.18 16.21 3.75
N THR A 145 29.25 17.15 4.01
CA THR A 145 29.59 18.59 4.03
C THR A 145 30.60 18.95 5.11
N ALA A 146 30.52 18.32 6.29
CA ALA A 146 31.49 18.53 7.37
C ALA A 146 32.90 18.06 6.99
N LEU A 147 33.01 16.89 6.35
CA LEU A 147 34.30 16.35 5.89
C LEU A 147 34.95 17.25 4.83
N VAL A 148 34.17 17.73 3.86
CA VAL A 148 34.66 18.63 2.81
C VAL A 148 35.10 19.98 3.40
N SER A 149 34.38 20.54 4.37
CA SER A 149 34.78 21.79 5.05
C SER A 149 36.14 21.66 5.74
N ILE A 150 36.39 20.54 6.41
CA ILE A 150 37.68 20.30 7.09
C ILE A 150 38.81 20.15 6.07
N ALA A 151 38.56 19.48 4.94
CA ALA A 151 39.52 19.35 3.86
C ALA A 151 39.89 20.71 3.26
N ILE A 152 38.90 21.56 2.98
CA ILE A 152 39.11 22.91 2.45
C ILE A 152 39.89 23.79 3.43
N GLU A 153 39.54 23.77 4.71
CA GLU A 153 40.28 24.52 5.75
C GLU A 153 41.75 24.10 5.84
N LYS A 154 42.05 22.83 5.55
CA LYS A 154 43.40 22.30 5.54
C LYS A 154 44.17 22.68 4.26
N GLU A 155 43.50 22.73 3.12
CA GLU A 155 44.08 23.09 1.82
C GLU A 155 44.46 24.57 1.74
N GLU A 156 43.62 25.47 2.26
CA GLU A 156 43.88 26.92 2.22
C GLU A 156 44.91 27.40 3.27
N LYS A 157 45.48 26.50 4.09
CA LYS A 157 46.35 26.84 5.24
C LYS A 157 45.76 27.87 6.21
N THR A 158 44.44 28.11 6.17
CA THR A 158 43.77 29.14 6.98
C THR A 158 43.95 28.91 8.47
N LEU A 159 44.11 27.66 8.89
CA LEU A 159 44.39 27.27 10.27
C LEU A 159 45.82 27.62 10.72
N GLU A 160 46.80 27.58 9.81
CA GLU A 160 48.19 27.98 10.08
C GLU A 160 48.33 29.50 10.17
N THR A 161 47.64 30.25 9.29
CA THR A 161 47.60 31.72 9.31
C THR A 161 46.83 32.26 10.52
N LEU A 162 45.80 31.55 10.99
CA LEU A 162 45.09 31.88 12.24
C LEU A 162 45.94 31.63 13.49
N LEU A 163 46.93 30.73 13.42
CA LEU A 163 47.86 30.45 14.51
C LEU A 163 49.04 31.43 14.58
N THR A 164 49.24 32.25 13.54
CA THR A 164 50.24 33.33 13.55
C THR A 164 49.63 34.71 13.89
N LEU A 165 48.30 34.85 13.83
CA LEU A 165 47.56 36.01 14.34
C LEU A 165 47.13 35.78 15.80
N PRO A 166 47.13 36.80 16.69
CA PRO A 166 46.77 36.63 18.10
C PRO A 166 45.23 36.55 18.27
N LEU A 167 44.62 35.49 17.75
CA LEU A 167 43.18 35.23 17.79
C LEU A 167 42.89 33.97 18.59
N LYS A 168 41.95 34.07 19.55
CA LYS A 168 41.53 32.92 20.36
C LYS A 168 40.68 31.96 19.51
N ARG A 169 40.99 30.65 19.53
CA ARG A 169 40.26 29.59 18.77
C ARG A 169 38.74 29.63 18.97
N VAL A 170 38.30 30.07 20.15
CA VAL A 170 36.88 30.17 20.53
C VAL A 170 36.15 31.26 19.73
N THR A 171 36.81 32.38 19.41
CA THR A 171 36.23 33.48 18.64
C THR A 171 35.91 33.08 17.20
N VAL A 172 36.76 32.25 16.58
CA VAL A 172 36.53 31.70 15.23
C VAL A 172 35.35 30.73 15.22
N LEU A 173 35.25 29.89 16.25
CA LEU A 173 34.15 28.93 16.39
C LEU A 173 32.80 29.65 16.53
N TRP A 174 32.75 30.69 17.37
CA TRP A 174 31.57 31.55 17.50
C TRP A 174 31.22 32.29 16.21
N GLY A 175 32.22 32.78 15.47
CA GLY A 175 32.01 33.41 14.17
C GLY A 175 31.34 32.47 13.16
N LYS A 176 31.78 31.20 13.08
CA LYS A 176 31.16 30.18 12.20
C LYS A 176 29.74 29.82 12.63
N LEU A 177 29.48 29.71 13.93
CA LEU A 177 28.16 29.41 14.49
C LEU A 177 27.16 30.55 14.25
N VAL A 178 27.55 31.79 14.53
CA VAL A 178 26.67 32.96 14.34
C VAL A 178 26.45 33.22 12.85
N GLY A 179 27.49 33.10 12.03
CA GLY A 179 27.39 33.25 10.57
C GLY A 179 26.44 32.23 9.95
N SER A 180 26.55 30.95 10.32
CA SER A 180 25.66 29.91 9.78
C SER A 180 24.22 30.08 10.27
N ALA A 181 24.01 30.50 11.52
CA ALA A 181 22.68 30.78 12.07
C ALA A 181 21.98 31.94 11.35
N VAL A 182 22.69 33.03 11.04
CA VAL A 182 22.13 34.18 10.31
C VAL A 182 21.77 33.81 8.87
N VAL A 183 22.63 33.05 8.18
CA VAL A 183 22.35 32.55 6.82
C VAL A 183 21.14 31.61 6.83
N ALA A 184 21.03 30.72 7.81
CA ALA A 184 19.86 29.84 7.97
C ALA A 184 18.57 30.64 8.22
N ALA A 185 18.60 31.64 9.10
CA ALA A 185 17.45 32.48 9.41
C ALA A 185 16.99 33.32 8.19
N SER A 186 17.93 33.92 7.45
CA SER A 186 17.60 34.68 6.24
C SER A 186 17.04 33.81 5.11
N ARG A 187 17.54 32.57 4.98
CA ARG A 187 17.02 31.57 4.05
C ARG A 187 15.59 31.18 4.42
N SER A 188 15.30 30.97 5.71
CA SER A 188 13.96 30.65 6.23
C SER A 188 12.96 31.78 5.98
N ALA A 189 13.37 33.04 6.09
CA ALA A 189 12.48 34.18 5.85
C ALA A 189 12.10 34.38 4.37
N ARG A 190 12.77 33.69 3.45
CA ARG A 190 12.59 33.83 1.99
C ARG A 190 11.83 32.66 1.34
N PHE A 191 11.36 31.70 2.13
CA PHE A 191 10.47 30.64 1.68
C PHE A 191 9.06 30.89 2.26
N PRO A 192 8.06 31.29 1.44
CA PRO A 192 6.65 31.16 1.83
C PRO A 192 6.20 29.69 1.87
#